data_AF-A0A2T6B8V1-F1
#
_entry.id   AF-A0A2T6B8V1-F1
#
_cell.length_a   1.000
_cell.length_b   1.000
_cell.length_c   1.000
_cell.angle_alpha   90.00
_cell.angle_beta   90.00
_cell.angle_gamma   90.00
#
_symmetry.space_group_name_H-M   'P 1'
#
loop_
_entity.id
_entity.type
_entity.pdbx_description
1 polymer ?
#
loop_
_entity_poly.entity_id
_entity_poly.type
_entity_poly.pdbx_seq_one_letter_code
_entity_poly.pdbx_strand_id
1 'polypeptide(L)'
;MRIRALTSADLAAFNVPDGAFRVPSFAYRVVDGDTIKLMSGRSDALGRPMVAARLRFRSMAAPELRRSSWSDASLLALGVDPNRDCPGHRARETLVGFVRGRDLIVSHQNRYDPHGRLLCDICVLPTRDAGLEEAVSLERVMIARGVAQRFIHEPLPPLRPYETSPFPRL
;
A
#
# COMPACT_ATOMS: atom_id res chain seq x y z
N MET A 1 4.86 9.35 20.86
CA MET A 1 4.83 7.88 20.79
C MET A 1 5.87 7.43 19.77
N ARG A 2 6.85 6.59 20.12
CA ARG A 2 7.82 6.07 19.13
C ARG A 2 7.23 4.83 18.47
N ILE A 3 6.98 4.89 17.16
CA ILE A 3 6.59 3.71 16.38
C ILE A 3 7.84 2.92 15.97
N ARG A 4 7.80 1.61 16.14
CA ARG A 4 8.88 0.70 15.74
C ARG A 4 8.98 0.64 14.21
N ALA A 5 10.19 0.75 13.68
CA ALA A 5 10.47 0.48 12.27
C ALA A 5 10.78 -1.02 12.06
N LEU A 6 10.26 -1.59 10.99
CA LEU A 6 10.65 -2.94 10.56
C LEU A 6 12.11 -2.95 10.15
N THR A 7 12.87 -3.87 10.73
CA THR A 7 14.26 -4.13 10.35
C THR A 7 14.32 -5.19 9.24
N SER A 8 15.47 -5.28 8.54
CA SER A 8 15.71 -6.39 7.61
C SER A 8 15.59 -7.76 8.29
N ALA A 9 15.95 -7.85 9.57
CA ALA A 9 15.84 -9.08 10.35
C ALA A 9 14.38 -9.47 10.61
N ASP A 10 13.52 -8.50 10.96
CA ASP A 10 12.09 -8.75 11.16
C ASP A 10 11.44 -9.27 9.88
N LEU A 11 11.75 -8.63 8.76
CA LEU A 11 11.27 -9.01 7.43
C LEU A 11 11.76 -10.40 7.03
N ALA A 12 13.03 -10.71 7.27
CA ALA A 12 13.64 -12.01 6.98
C ALA A 12 13.06 -13.15 7.83
N ALA A 13 12.61 -12.82 9.05
CA ALA A 13 11.92 -13.70 9.97
C ALA A 13 10.41 -13.75 9.78
N PHE A 14 9.86 -13.02 8.79
CA PHE A 14 8.41 -12.91 8.55
C PHE A 14 7.63 -12.38 9.77
N ASN A 15 8.29 -11.59 10.62
CA ASN A 15 7.75 -11.11 11.88
C ASN A 15 7.13 -9.71 11.72
N VAL A 16 5.87 -9.67 11.27
CA VAL A 16 5.10 -8.42 11.19
C VAL A 16 4.44 -8.17 12.55
N PRO A 17 4.76 -7.05 13.24
CA PRO A 17 4.24 -6.78 14.58
C PRO A 17 2.79 -6.33 14.52
N ASP A 18 2.02 -6.66 15.57
CA ASP A 18 0.70 -6.09 15.77
C ASP A 18 0.74 -4.57 16.01
N GLY A 19 -0.32 -3.88 15.58
CA GLY A 19 -0.44 -2.44 15.72
C GLY A 19 0.29 -1.64 14.64
N ALA A 20 0.62 -0.38 14.96
CA ALA A 20 1.24 0.52 14.00
C ALA A 20 2.77 0.35 13.96
N PHE A 21 3.34 0.17 12.77
CA PHE A 21 4.77 0.07 12.52
C PHE A 21 5.18 0.84 11.26
N ARG A 22 6.46 1.21 11.21
CA ARG A 22 7.05 1.92 10.07
C ARG A 22 7.70 0.94 9.10
N VAL A 23 7.40 1.10 7.82
CA VAL A 23 7.95 0.29 6.73
C VAL A 23 8.85 1.18 5.86
N PRO A 24 10.15 0.87 5.76
CA PRO A 24 11.07 1.61 4.89
C PRO A 24 10.69 1.49 3.41
N SER A 25 10.95 2.54 2.63
CA SER A 25 10.74 2.59 1.17
C SER A 25 11.33 1.43 0.36
N PHE A 26 12.42 0.81 0.83
CA PHE A 26 13.05 -0.34 0.17
C PHE A 26 12.36 -1.68 0.46
N ALA A 27 11.51 -1.74 1.50
CA ALA A 27 10.97 -2.97 2.07
C ALA A 27 9.60 -3.35 1.51
N TYR A 28 9.06 -2.61 0.54
CA TYR A 28 7.76 -2.92 -0.05
C TYR A 28 7.71 -2.71 -1.56
N ARG A 29 6.68 -3.29 -2.18
CA ARG A 29 6.34 -3.10 -3.59
C ARG A 29 4.84 -2.98 -3.77
N VAL A 30 4.40 -1.99 -4.54
CA VAL A 30 3.00 -1.86 -4.96
C VAL A 30 2.69 -2.96 -5.99
N VAL A 31 1.61 -3.70 -5.77
CA VAL A 31 1.12 -4.73 -6.71
C VAL A 31 0.14 -4.09 -7.68
N ASP A 32 -0.93 -3.50 -7.14
CA ASP A 32 -2.03 -2.85 -7.83
C ASP A 32 -2.50 -1.63 -7.03
N GLY A 33 -3.68 -1.09 -7.32
CA GLY A 33 -4.21 0.10 -6.67
C GLY A 33 -4.67 -0.10 -5.22
N ASP A 34 -4.79 -1.33 -4.72
CA ASP A 34 -5.23 -1.61 -3.34
C ASP A 34 -4.34 -2.60 -2.55
N THR A 35 -3.30 -3.16 -3.17
CA THR A 35 -2.47 -4.22 -2.61
C THR A 35 -0.98 -3.86 -2.65
N ILE A 36 -0.30 -4.04 -1.51
CA ILE A 36 1.14 -3.83 -1.33
C ILE A 36 1.79 -5.11 -0.81
N LYS A 37 2.96 -5.47 -1.32
CA LYS A 37 3.79 -6.56 -0.77
C LYS A 37 4.84 -5.99 0.16
N LEU A 38 4.96 -6.55 1.35
CA LEU A 38 6.16 -6.43 2.17
C LEU A 38 7.17 -7.47 1.71
N MET A 39 8.40 -7.04 1.41
CA MET A 39 9.47 -7.90 0.92
C MET A 39 10.29 -8.39 2.11
N SER A 40 10.61 -9.68 2.16
CA SER A 40 11.37 -10.25 3.29
C SER A 40 12.88 -9.94 3.24
N GLY A 41 13.37 -9.40 2.12
CA GLY A 41 14.80 -9.27 1.84
C GLY A 41 15.51 -10.60 1.53
N ARG A 42 14.79 -11.72 1.54
CA ARG A 42 15.30 -13.06 1.21
C ARG A 42 14.85 -13.49 -0.19
N SER A 43 15.54 -14.48 -0.73
CA SER A 43 15.13 -15.21 -1.93
C SER A 43 14.86 -16.68 -1.62
N ASP A 44 13.96 -17.30 -2.40
CA ASP A 44 13.72 -18.74 -2.34
C ASP A 44 14.86 -19.53 -3.02
N ALA A 45 14.75 -20.86 -3.04
CA ALA A 45 15.74 -21.74 -3.66
C ALA A 45 15.93 -21.50 -5.18
N LEU A 46 14.98 -20.83 -5.83
CA LEU A 46 15.02 -20.47 -7.25
C LEU A 46 15.48 -19.01 -7.44
N GLY A 47 15.98 -18.36 -6.38
CA GLY A 47 16.44 -16.98 -6.40
C GLY A 47 15.32 -15.93 -6.45
N ARG A 48 14.06 -16.33 -6.29
CA ARG A 48 12.91 -15.41 -6.40
C ARG A 48 12.72 -14.65 -5.09
N PRO A 49 12.49 -13.32 -5.12
CA PRO A 49 12.26 -12.55 -3.91
C PRO A 49 11.06 -13.06 -3.12
N MET A 50 11.27 -13.34 -1.84
CA MET A 50 10.22 -13.80 -0.95
C MET A 50 9.41 -12.61 -0.40
N VAL A 51 8.11 -12.87 -0.20
CA VAL A 51 7.15 -11.88 0.30
C VAL A 51 6.90 -12.17 1.77
N ALA A 52 7.20 -11.20 2.64
CA ALA A 52 6.96 -11.29 4.07
C ALA A 52 5.46 -11.30 4.38
N ALA A 53 4.72 -10.37 3.78
CA ALA A 53 3.27 -10.26 3.91
C ALA A 53 2.68 -9.56 2.68
N ARG A 54 1.38 -9.80 2.44
CA ARG A 54 0.59 -9.03 1.48
C ARG A 54 -0.38 -8.16 2.26
N LEU A 55 -0.27 -6.86 2.09
CA LEU A 55 -1.12 -5.86 2.71
C LEU A 55 -2.21 -5.46 1.71
N ARG A 56 -3.42 -5.26 2.21
CA ARG A 56 -4.53 -4.71 1.46
C ARG A 56 -5.16 -3.59 2.28
N PHE A 57 -5.56 -2.51 1.62
CA PHE A 57 -6.30 -1.45 2.29
C PHE A 57 -7.63 -1.99 2.84
N ARG A 58 -7.90 -1.68 4.10
CA ARG A 58 -9.10 -2.17 4.78
C ARG A 58 -10.37 -1.50 4.30
N SER A 59 -10.32 -0.21 3.95
CA SER A 59 -11.50 0.65 3.78
C SER A 59 -11.80 1.05 2.32
N MET A 60 -11.01 0.56 1.37
CA MET A 60 -11.20 0.86 -0.05
C MET A 60 -10.90 -0.34 -0.96
N ALA A 61 -11.48 -0.32 -2.15
CA ALA A 61 -11.12 -1.18 -3.27
C ALA A 61 -10.73 -0.33 -4.48
N ALA A 62 -9.63 -0.69 -5.12
CA ALA A 62 -9.28 -0.17 -6.43
C ALA A 62 -9.83 -1.08 -7.53
N PRO A 63 -10.07 -0.56 -8.75
CA PRO A 63 -10.38 -1.41 -9.90
C PRO A 63 -9.27 -2.44 -10.14
N GLU A 64 -9.65 -3.66 -10.53
CA GLU A 64 -8.68 -4.72 -10.81
C GLU A 64 -7.75 -4.33 -11.97
N LEU A 65 -6.49 -4.75 -11.87
CA LEU A 65 -5.59 -4.72 -13.02
C LEU A 65 -6.11 -5.68 -14.10
N ARG A 66 -6.24 -5.18 -15.32
CA ARG A 66 -6.53 -6.03 -16.47
C ARG A 66 -5.41 -7.06 -16.62
N ARG A 67 -5.78 -8.34 -16.77
CA ARG A 67 -4.83 -9.39 -17.13
C ARG A 67 -4.33 -9.17 -18.55
N SER A 68 -3.01 -9.21 -18.74
CA SER A 68 -2.43 -9.08 -20.07
C SER A 68 -2.85 -10.26 -20.96
N SER A 69 -3.38 -9.97 -22.14
CA SER A 69 -3.62 -10.99 -23.17
C SER A 69 -2.41 -11.11 -24.09
N TRP A 70 -2.31 -12.24 -24.80
CA TRP A 70 -1.27 -12.47 -25.81
C TRP A 70 -1.19 -11.37 -26.88
N SER A 71 -2.34 -10.77 -27.25
CA SER A 71 -2.45 -9.65 -28.18
C SER A 71 -1.82 -8.35 -27.67
N ASP A 72 -1.71 -8.17 -26.35
CA ASP A 72 -1.19 -6.93 -25.76
C ASP A 72 0.32 -6.78 -26.04
N ALA A 73 1.06 -7.88 -26.14
CA ALA A 73 2.47 -7.86 -26.53
C ALA A 73 2.66 -7.35 -27.97
N SER A 74 1.77 -7.75 -28.89
CA SER A 74 1.78 -7.27 -30.27
C SER A 74 1.43 -5.78 -30.36
N LEU A 75 0.46 -5.31 -29.57
CA LEU A 75 0.12 -3.88 -29.50
C LEU A 75 1.28 -3.05 -28.94
N LEU A 76 1.94 -3.54 -27.87
CA LEU A 76 3.11 -2.88 -27.28
C LEU A 76 4.28 -2.81 -28.27
N ALA A 77 4.52 -3.86 -29.05
CA ALA A 77 5.53 -3.86 -30.10
C ALA A 77 5.26 -2.82 -31.20
N LEU A 78 4.00 -2.43 -31.39
CA LEU A 78 3.57 -1.35 -32.29
C LEU A 78 3.50 0.02 -31.58
N GLY A 79 3.96 0.11 -30.33
CA GLY A 79 3.97 1.35 -29.53
C GLY A 79 2.63 1.72 -28.90
N VAL A 80 1.62 0.83 -28.96
CA VAL A 80 0.31 1.04 -28.34
C VAL A 80 0.27 0.27 -27.02
N ASP A 81 0.18 0.98 -25.90
CA ASP A 81 -0.04 0.35 -24.59
C ASP A 81 -1.55 0.23 -24.32
N PRO A 82 -2.16 -0.96 -24.45
CA PRO A 82 -3.59 -1.17 -24.24
C PRO A 82 -4.01 -0.98 -22.77
N ASN A 83 -3.06 -0.87 -21.85
CA ASN A 83 -3.31 -0.73 -20.43
C ASN A 83 -3.10 0.69 -19.91
N ARG A 84 -2.59 1.61 -20.73
CA ARG A 84 -2.21 2.97 -20.33
C ARG A 84 -3.32 3.72 -19.58
N ASP A 85 -4.54 3.61 -20.09
CA ASP A 85 -5.70 4.33 -19.57
C ASP A 85 -6.67 3.45 -18.75
N CYS A 86 -6.31 2.19 -18.48
CA CYS A 86 -7.21 1.31 -17.75
C CYS A 86 -7.33 1.75 -16.27
N PRO A 87 -8.54 1.70 -15.67
CA PRO A 87 -8.76 2.21 -14.32
C PRO A 87 -7.83 1.60 -13.26
N GLY A 88 -7.55 0.29 -13.36
CA GLY A 88 -6.65 -0.40 -12.44
C GLY A 88 -5.19 0.07 -12.57
N HIS A 89 -4.73 0.34 -13.80
CA HIS A 89 -3.39 0.88 -14.02
C HIS A 89 -3.28 2.31 -13.49
N ARG A 90 -4.29 3.14 -13.73
CA ARG A 90 -4.35 4.51 -13.16
C ARG A 90 -4.33 4.50 -11.63
N ALA A 91 -5.06 3.60 -10.99
CA ALA A 91 -5.04 3.45 -9.53
C ALA A 91 -3.66 3.03 -9.03
N ARG A 92 -3.05 2.01 -9.66
CA ARG A 92 -1.70 1.56 -9.33
C ARG A 92 -0.66 2.67 -9.47
N GLU A 93 -0.63 3.37 -10.61
CA GLU A 93 0.35 4.44 -10.85
C GLU A 93 0.14 5.63 -9.92
N THR A 94 -1.12 5.94 -9.55
CA THR A 94 -1.41 6.94 -8.53
C THR A 94 -0.80 6.54 -7.19
N LEU A 95 -1.02 5.30 -6.75
CA LEU A 95 -0.45 4.79 -5.50
C LEU A 95 1.08 4.78 -5.54
N VAL A 96 1.69 4.27 -6.62
CA VAL A 96 3.14 4.29 -6.85
C VAL A 96 3.68 5.71 -6.75
N GLY A 97 3.02 6.68 -7.38
CA GLY A 97 3.39 8.09 -7.33
C GLY A 97 3.43 8.60 -5.89
N PHE A 98 2.41 8.27 -5.08
CA PHE A 98 2.34 8.67 -3.67
C PHE A 98 3.36 8.00 -2.76
N VAL A 99 3.80 6.78 -3.05
CA VAL A 99 4.69 6.06 -2.14
C VAL A 99 6.16 6.07 -2.58
N ARG A 100 6.45 6.45 -3.83
CA ARG A 100 7.81 6.44 -4.38
C ARG A 100 8.80 7.18 -3.47
N GLY A 101 9.83 6.45 -3.03
CA GLY A 101 10.91 6.96 -2.18
C GLY A 101 10.53 7.25 -0.73
N ARG A 102 9.29 6.96 -0.32
CA ARG A 102 8.71 7.33 0.97
C ARG A 102 8.47 6.13 1.86
N ASP A 103 8.58 6.36 3.16
CA ASP A 103 8.27 5.34 4.15
C ASP A 103 6.77 5.29 4.42
N LEU A 104 6.30 4.12 4.83
CA LEU A 104 4.89 3.92 5.17
C LEU A 104 4.74 3.75 6.68
N ILE A 105 3.58 4.14 7.19
CA ILE A 105 3.09 3.68 8.48
C ILE A 105 1.95 2.72 8.20
N VAL A 106 2.09 1.48 8.65
CA VAL A 106 1.10 0.42 8.49
C VAL A 106 0.53 0.09 9.86
N SER A 107 -0.79 0.02 9.97
CA SER A 107 -1.48 -0.42 11.18
C SER A 107 -2.47 -1.51 10.82
N HIS A 108 -2.52 -2.58 11.61
CA HIS A 108 -3.51 -3.64 11.42
C HIS A 108 -4.04 -4.19 12.74
N GLN A 109 -5.16 -4.89 12.64
CA GLN A 109 -5.83 -5.60 13.75
C GLN A 109 -5.78 -7.12 13.55
N ASN A 110 -4.78 -7.61 12.80
CA ASN A 110 -4.58 -9.03 12.49
C ASN A 110 -5.80 -9.67 11.80
N ARG A 111 -6.49 -8.87 10.97
CA ARG A 111 -7.61 -9.29 10.13
C ARG A 111 -7.11 -9.60 8.72
N TYR A 112 -7.60 -10.67 8.12
CA TYR A 112 -7.24 -11.09 6.78
C TYR A 112 -8.46 -11.14 5.87
N ASP A 113 -8.25 -10.86 4.59
CA ASP A 113 -9.25 -11.15 3.57
C ASP A 113 -9.24 -12.66 3.20
N PRO A 114 -10.24 -13.15 2.44
CA PRO A 114 -10.30 -14.56 2.04
C PRO A 114 -9.10 -15.05 1.21
N HIS A 115 -8.28 -14.14 0.68
CA HIS A 115 -7.08 -14.45 -0.09
C HIS A 115 -5.79 -14.41 0.77
N GLY A 116 -5.93 -14.28 2.09
CA GLY A 116 -4.83 -14.25 3.03
C GLY A 116 -4.04 -12.93 3.00
N ARG A 117 -4.62 -11.84 2.50
CA ARG A 117 -4.00 -10.50 2.59
C ARG A 117 -4.38 -9.85 3.91
N LEU A 118 -3.40 -9.29 4.59
CA LEU A 118 -3.57 -8.55 5.83
C LEU A 118 -4.29 -7.23 5.54
N LEU A 119 -5.43 -7.01 6.20
CA LEU A 119 -6.21 -5.78 6.08
C LEU A 119 -5.60 -4.70 6.98
N CYS A 120 -5.16 -3.61 6.37
CA CYS A 120 -4.41 -2.56 7.04
C CYS A 120 -5.00 -1.18 6.79
N ASP A 121 -4.75 -0.28 7.74
CA ASP A 121 -4.69 1.16 7.46
C ASP A 121 -3.26 1.51 7.05
N ILE A 122 -3.08 2.20 5.93
CA ILE A 122 -1.74 2.52 5.41
C ILE A 122 -1.62 4.03 5.16
N CYS A 123 -0.65 4.63 5.85
CA CYS A 123 -0.28 6.02 5.66
C CYS A 123 1.09 6.14 4.99
N VAL A 124 1.31 7.25 4.31
CA VAL A 124 2.62 7.62 3.76
C VAL A 124 3.20 8.79 4.54
N LEU A 125 4.50 8.73 4.79
CA LEU A 125 5.26 9.86 5.31
C LEU A 125 5.72 10.77 4.16
N PRO A 126 5.57 12.10 4.25
CA PRO A 126 5.94 13.01 3.16
C PRO A 126 7.44 12.96 2.85
N THR A 127 8.27 12.79 3.88
CA THR A 127 9.72 12.63 3.79
C THR A 127 10.21 11.51 4.72
N ARG A 128 11.50 11.16 4.65
CA ARG A 128 12.09 10.12 5.52
C ARG A 128 12.28 10.60 6.96
N ASP A 129 12.46 11.89 7.17
CA ASP A 129 12.63 12.52 8.47
C ASP A 129 11.29 12.98 9.10
N ALA A 130 10.20 12.92 8.33
CA ALA A 130 8.87 13.31 8.79
C ALA A 130 8.40 12.55 10.04
N GLY A 131 7.70 13.28 10.89
CA GLY A 131 7.03 12.78 12.09
C GLY A 131 5.76 11.99 11.77
N LEU A 132 5.19 11.35 12.79
CA LEU A 132 3.97 10.55 12.63
C LEU A 132 2.75 11.42 12.37
N GLU A 133 2.71 12.58 13.01
CA GLU A 133 1.70 13.63 12.86
C GLU A 133 1.56 14.12 11.40
N GLU A 134 2.60 13.95 10.60
CA GLU A 134 2.63 14.30 9.18
C GLU A 134 2.16 13.14 8.28
N ALA A 135 1.93 11.96 8.83
CA ALA A 135 1.51 10.80 8.05
C ALA A 135 0.11 11.00 7.44
N VAL A 136 -0.01 10.72 6.15
CA VAL A 136 -1.25 10.91 5.39
C VAL A 136 -1.83 9.56 5.00
N SER A 137 -3.10 9.32 5.32
CA SER A 137 -3.84 8.11 4.90
C SER A 137 -3.89 8.01 3.38
N LEU A 138 -3.37 6.90 2.85
CA LEU A 138 -3.40 6.64 1.42
C LEU A 138 -4.81 6.28 0.95
N GLU A 139 -5.65 5.65 1.78
CA GLU A 139 -7.06 5.38 1.43
C GLU A 139 -7.81 6.66 1.13
N ARG A 140 -7.66 7.66 2.01
CA ARG A 140 -8.27 8.98 1.84
C ARG A 140 -7.81 9.64 0.55
N VAL A 141 -6.50 9.60 0.29
CA VAL A 141 -5.92 10.19 -0.91
C VAL A 141 -6.43 9.50 -2.17
N MET A 142 -6.44 8.17 -2.19
CA MET A 142 -6.84 7.36 -3.35
C MET A 142 -8.33 7.54 -3.67
N ILE A 143 -9.20 7.58 -2.64
CA ILE A 143 -10.63 7.89 -2.81
C ILE A 143 -10.82 9.33 -3.29
N ALA A 144 -10.15 10.31 -2.69
CA ALA A 144 -10.26 11.71 -3.09
C ALA A 144 -9.78 11.97 -4.53
N ARG A 145 -8.85 11.15 -5.04
CA ARG A 145 -8.40 11.17 -6.43
C ARG A 145 -9.35 10.46 -7.40
N GLY A 146 -10.40 9.82 -6.90
CA GLY A 146 -11.39 9.10 -7.72
C GLY A 146 -10.85 7.83 -8.36
N VAL A 147 -9.76 7.26 -7.84
CA VAL A 147 -9.14 6.04 -8.39
C VAL A 147 -9.44 4.79 -7.56
N ALA A 148 -10.13 4.95 -6.44
CA ALA A 148 -10.60 3.87 -5.58
C ALA A 148 -11.99 4.18 -5.03
N GLN A 149 -12.74 3.15 -4.70
CA GLN A 149 -14.06 3.25 -4.07
C GLN A 149 -13.97 2.84 -2.60
N ARG A 150 -14.73 3.53 -1.77
CA ARG A 150 -14.85 3.21 -0.34
C ARG A 150 -15.72 1.97 -0.14
N PHE A 151 -15.32 1.09 0.79
CA PHE A 151 -16.23 0.06 1.28
C PHE A 151 -17.30 0.66 2.21
N ILE A 152 -18.56 0.30 1.98
CA ILE A 152 -19.72 0.86 2.69
C ILE A 152 -19.63 0.58 4.20
N HIS A 153 -19.22 -0.63 4.58
CA HIS A 153 -19.27 -1.10 5.96
C HIS A 153 -17.98 -0.88 6.77
N GLU A 154 -16.92 -0.38 6.14
CA GLU A 154 -15.66 -0.11 6.84
C GLU A 154 -15.53 1.40 7.13
N PRO A 155 -15.11 1.77 8.35
CA PRO A 155 -14.81 3.17 8.65
C PRO A 155 -13.61 3.62 7.82
N LEU A 156 -13.73 4.81 7.23
CA LEU A 156 -12.62 5.42 6.52
C LEU A 156 -11.70 6.11 7.54
N PRO A 157 -10.39 5.75 7.62
CA PRO A 157 -9.48 6.39 8.56
C PRO A 157 -9.44 7.91 8.34
N PRO A 158 -9.20 8.72 9.36
CA PRO A 158 -8.98 10.17 9.17
C PRO A 158 -7.81 10.43 8.22
N LEU A 159 -7.78 11.60 7.57
CA LEU A 159 -6.70 11.95 6.63
C LEU A 159 -5.32 11.93 7.30
N ARG A 160 -5.25 12.35 8.56
CA ARG A 160 -4.04 12.31 9.41
C ARG A 160 -4.35 11.55 10.71
N PRO A 161 -4.17 10.22 10.74
CA PRO A 161 -4.56 9.40 11.90
C PRO A 161 -3.78 9.65 13.18
N TYR A 162 -2.61 10.25 13.07
CA TYR A 162 -1.72 10.52 14.19
C TYR A 162 -1.63 12.02 14.52
N GLU A 163 -2.43 12.86 13.86
CA GLU A 163 -2.62 14.24 14.27
C GLU A 163 -3.46 14.21 15.56
N THR A 164 -2.83 14.53 16.69
CA THR A 164 -3.54 14.71 17.96
C THR A 164 -4.51 15.87 17.80
N SER A 165 -5.80 15.61 17.58
CA SER A 165 -6.82 16.66 17.60
C SER A 165 -7.33 16.84 19.02
N PRO A 166 -7.17 18.01 19.67
CA PRO A 166 -7.82 18.27 20.95
C PRO A 166 -9.21 18.91 20.81
N PHE A 167 -9.64 19.40 19.63
CA PHE A 167 -10.89 20.19 19.50
C PHE A 167 -11.62 20.07 18.15
N PRO A 168 -12.94 20.37 18.10
CA PRO A 168 -13.76 20.25 16.90
C PRO A 168 -13.47 21.40 15.93
N ARG A 169 -13.55 21.13 14.62
CA ARG A 169 -13.44 22.17 13.60
C ARG A 169 -14.77 22.93 13.50
N LEU A 170 -14.66 24.25 13.50
CA LEU A 170 -15.70 25.29 13.47
C LEU A 170 -16.78 25.07 12.39
#